data_AF-A0A814Q4N8-F1
#
_entry.id   AF-A0A814Q4N8-F1
#
_cell.length_a   1.000
_cell.length_b   1.000
_cell.length_c   1.000
_cell.angle_alpha   90.00
_cell.angle_beta   90.00
_cell.angle_gamma   90.00
#
_symmetry.space_group_name_H-M   'P 1'
#
loop_
_entity.id
_entity.type
_entity.pdbx_description
1 polymer ?
#
loop_
_entity_poly.entity_id
_entity_poly.type
_entity_poly.pdbx_seq_one_letter_code
_entity_poly.pdbx_strand_id
1 'polypeptide(L)'
;ENISWSSTFESTGGTLGWFTGNIVFESAEFSNKYIRTFFGLDAQAHGIVTLETFMKFSGYIFMLTTTLVLFFKKENEVNEDLNENIPSSIGETYKLAFKIALLPSIMKLMFVLLTLRIAFSIESRSILKLIDADVSKEKLGLLDVPLAPIQALLPFLIRKKITNSNPFEHFAKTYCLRLILIIVFCAWVYLAPFLKDENQKFPLSFFLICFLLQALQSVVLYSMHLPIKYCKYENISFGTNDSLSAFEKIYYLKSKNECSSKSSITECNESGGICETYLDAYYFQTIICFMFGLIWLIWLKKYLYDLQELPASAWKINLNKIKSK
;
A
#
# COMPACT_ATOMS: atom_id res chain seq x y z
N GLU A 1 1.34 -25.25 11.57
CA GLU A 1 0.26 -25.19 10.56
C GLU A 1 -0.38 -23.81 10.36
N ASN A 2 -0.58 -22.95 11.36
CA ASN A 2 -1.31 -21.67 11.17
C ASN A 2 -0.50 -20.45 10.66
N ILE A 3 0.75 -20.63 10.23
CA ILE A 3 1.67 -19.51 9.90
C ILE A 3 1.20 -18.70 8.69
N SER A 4 0.52 -19.34 7.73
CA SER A 4 -0.03 -18.67 6.55
C SER A 4 -1.13 -17.66 6.89
N TRP A 5 -1.79 -17.77 8.04
CA TRP A 5 -2.82 -16.82 8.45
C TRP A 5 -2.24 -15.53 9.04
N SER A 6 -0.98 -15.55 9.50
CA SER A 6 -0.35 -14.39 10.14
C SER A 6 -0.31 -13.17 9.22
N SER A 7 0.11 -13.35 7.97
CA SER A 7 0.18 -12.26 6.98
C SER A 7 -1.20 -11.78 6.53
N THR A 8 -2.20 -12.66 6.51
CA THR A 8 -3.59 -12.31 6.23
C THR A 8 -4.17 -11.43 7.34
N PHE A 9 -3.99 -11.84 8.61
CA PHE A 9 -4.48 -11.07 9.76
C PHE A 9 -3.78 -9.72 9.91
N GLU A 10 -2.48 -9.65 9.65
CA GLU A 10 -1.73 -8.39 9.64
C GLU A 10 -2.29 -7.43 8.59
N SER A 11 -2.45 -7.92 7.34
CA SER A 11 -2.97 -7.10 6.25
C SER A 11 -4.41 -6.65 6.48
N THR A 12 -5.30 -7.55 6.90
CA THR A 12 -6.69 -7.23 7.20
C THR A 12 -6.80 -6.29 8.40
N GLY A 13 -6.02 -6.53 9.46
CA GLY A 13 -6.00 -5.71 10.66
C GLY A 13 -5.58 -4.27 10.38
N GLY A 14 -4.55 -4.06 9.54
CA GLY A 14 -4.15 -2.73 9.09
C GLY A 14 -5.25 -2.00 8.33
N THR A 15 -5.90 -2.66 7.36
CA THR A 15 -7.00 -2.06 6.58
C THR A 15 -8.20 -1.71 7.45
N LEU A 16 -8.59 -2.61 8.35
CA LEU A 16 -9.69 -2.37 9.30
C LEU A 16 -9.34 -1.26 10.29
N GLY A 17 -8.10 -1.19 10.77
CA GLY A 17 -7.63 -0.13 11.66
C GLY A 17 -7.70 1.25 11.00
N TRP A 18 -7.21 1.37 9.77
CA TRP A 18 -7.31 2.61 9.00
C TRP A 18 -8.76 3.03 8.75
N PHE A 19 -9.61 2.08 8.31
CA PHE A 19 -11.03 2.35 8.04
C PHE A 19 -11.79 2.79 9.29
N THR A 20 -11.65 2.04 10.39
CA THR A 20 -12.36 2.34 11.64
C THR A 20 -11.87 3.66 12.23
N GLY A 21 -10.55 3.90 12.29
CA GLY A 21 -9.99 5.12 12.85
C GLY A 21 -10.34 6.37 12.04
N ASN A 22 -9.97 6.39 10.76
CA ASN A 22 -10.00 7.61 9.93
C ASN A 22 -11.42 7.91 9.41
N ILE A 23 -12.12 6.89 8.91
CA ILE A 23 -13.41 7.09 8.23
C ILE A 23 -14.58 7.05 9.22
N VAL A 24 -14.62 6.05 10.09
CA VAL A 24 -15.80 5.81 10.96
C VAL A 24 -15.79 6.74 12.17
N PHE A 25 -14.65 6.90 12.83
CA PHE A 25 -14.58 7.62 14.11
C PHE A 25 -14.15 9.08 14.01
N GLU A 26 -13.17 9.40 13.16
CA GLU A 26 -12.59 10.75 13.07
C GLU A 26 -13.39 11.69 12.16
N SER A 27 -13.96 11.20 11.05
CA SER A 27 -14.69 12.05 10.10
C SER A 27 -16.04 12.55 10.65
N ALA A 28 -16.10 13.85 10.95
CA ALA A 28 -17.32 14.54 11.39
C ALA A 28 -18.43 14.50 10.31
N GLU A 29 -18.06 14.68 9.05
CA GLU A 29 -18.99 14.70 7.92
C GLU A 29 -19.64 13.33 7.69
N PHE A 30 -18.84 12.27 7.67
CA PHE A 30 -19.35 10.90 7.53
C PHE A 30 -20.25 10.53 8.72
N SER A 31 -19.78 10.84 9.93
CA SER A 31 -20.52 10.60 11.16
C SER A 31 -21.85 11.34 11.18
N ASN A 32 -21.88 12.63 10.83
CA ASN A 32 -23.10 13.43 10.78
C ASN A 32 -24.08 12.91 9.73
N LYS A 33 -23.60 12.56 8.54
CA LYS A 33 -24.45 12.20 7.41
C LYS A 33 -25.01 10.79 7.47
N TYR A 34 -24.21 9.81 7.91
CA TYR A 34 -24.58 8.40 7.88
C TYR A 34 -24.89 7.83 9.26
N ILE A 35 -24.05 8.11 10.26
CA ILE A 35 -24.17 7.45 11.57
C ILE A 35 -25.18 8.18 12.46
N ARG A 36 -25.01 9.49 12.67
CA ARG A 36 -25.91 10.32 13.48
C ARG A 36 -27.31 10.42 12.88
N THR A 37 -27.44 10.52 11.55
CA THR A 37 -28.74 10.41 10.88
C THR A 37 -29.41 9.05 11.12
N PHE A 38 -28.65 7.95 11.08
CA PHE A 38 -29.19 6.61 11.34
C PHE A 38 -29.66 6.44 12.79
N PHE A 39 -29.00 7.10 13.75
CA PHE A 39 -29.35 7.07 15.17
C PHE A 39 -30.24 8.25 15.65
N GLY A 40 -30.63 9.18 14.77
CA GLY A 40 -31.46 10.34 15.11
C GLY A 40 -30.77 11.36 16.04
N LEU A 41 -29.44 11.49 15.96
CA LEU A 41 -28.63 12.40 16.79
C LEU A 41 -28.34 13.73 16.07
N ASP A 42 -28.18 14.81 16.84
CA ASP A 42 -27.84 16.14 16.30
C ASP A 42 -26.44 16.17 15.68
N ALA A 43 -26.30 16.98 14.62
CA ALA A 43 -25.03 17.16 13.93
C ALA A 43 -24.02 17.89 14.83
N GLN A 44 -22.79 17.38 14.88
CA GLN A 44 -21.70 17.95 15.67
C GLN A 44 -20.48 18.24 14.79
N ALA A 45 -19.69 19.24 15.17
CA ALA A 45 -18.49 19.65 14.43
C ALA A 45 -17.33 18.65 14.49
N HIS A 46 -17.40 17.65 15.37
CA HIS A 46 -16.37 16.63 15.56
C HIS A 46 -16.89 15.24 15.15
N GLY A 47 -15.98 14.33 14.81
CA GLY A 47 -16.28 12.90 14.63
C GLY A 47 -16.95 12.28 15.87
N ILE A 48 -17.37 11.02 15.77
CA ILE A 48 -17.96 10.30 16.93
C ILE A 48 -16.94 10.20 18.07
N VAL A 49 -15.67 10.03 17.73
CA VAL A 49 -14.57 9.91 18.70
C VAL A 49 -13.44 10.85 18.26
N THR A 50 -12.92 11.64 19.19
CA THR A 50 -11.74 12.48 18.92
C THR A 50 -10.49 11.60 18.74
N LEU A 51 -9.53 12.05 17.92
CA LEU A 51 -8.27 11.33 17.69
C LEU A 51 -7.58 10.95 19.01
N GLU A 52 -7.58 11.85 20.01
CA GLU A 52 -7.02 11.58 21.34
C GLU A 52 -7.68 10.37 22.01
N THR A 53 -9.02 10.31 21.99
CA THR A 53 -9.78 9.22 22.60
C THR A 53 -9.57 7.92 21.85
N PHE A 54 -9.48 7.97 20.52
CA PHE A 54 -9.17 6.80 19.69
C PHE A 54 -7.76 6.25 19.95
N MET A 55 -6.77 7.12 20.09
CA MET A 55 -5.39 6.72 20.40
C MET A 55 -5.28 6.11 21.80
N LYS A 56 -5.98 6.67 22.80
CA LYS A 56 -6.08 6.09 24.14
C LYS A 56 -6.71 4.70 24.11
N PHE A 57 -7.84 4.54 23.42
CA PHE A 57 -8.53 3.26 23.25
C PHE A 57 -7.63 2.20 22.60
N SER A 58 -6.99 2.55 21.48
CA SER A 58 -6.06 1.67 20.77
C SER A 58 -4.86 1.28 21.65
N GLY A 59 -4.35 2.22 22.45
CA GLY A 59 -3.31 1.96 23.45
C GLY A 59 -3.72 0.95 24.52
N TYR A 60 -4.94 1.05 25.06
CA TYR A 60 -5.45 0.07 26.03
C TYR A 60 -5.58 -1.33 25.43
N ILE A 61 -6.07 -1.45 24.19
CA ILE A 61 -6.13 -2.74 23.48
C ILE A 61 -4.73 -3.32 23.29
N PHE A 62 -3.77 -2.49 22.89
CA PHE A 62 -2.38 -2.93 22.71
C PHE A 62 -1.75 -3.44 24.02
N MET A 63 -1.97 -2.74 25.13
CA MET A 63 -1.50 -3.17 26.45
C MET A 63 -2.15 -4.48 26.90
N LEU A 64 -3.48 -4.59 26.72
CA LEU A 64 -4.22 -5.81 27.07
C LEU A 64 -3.73 -7.01 26.27
N THR A 65 -3.60 -6.87 24.95
CA THR A 65 -3.14 -7.96 24.08
C THR A 65 -1.69 -8.36 24.39
N THR A 66 -0.80 -7.41 24.66
CA THR A 66 0.60 -7.70 25.03
C THR A 66 0.68 -8.43 26.37
N THR A 67 -0.15 -8.02 27.34
CA THR A 67 -0.24 -8.70 28.64
C THR A 67 -0.76 -10.14 28.48
N LEU A 68 -1.77 -10.35 27.65
CA LEU A 68 -2.26 -11.70 27.33
C LEU A 68 -1.17 -12.55 26.67
N VAL A 69 -0.42 -12.00 25.71
CA VAL A 69 0.69 -12.72 25.09
C VAL A 69 1.75 -13.08 26.14
N LEU A 70 2.09 -12.17 27.04
CA LEU A 70 3.07 -12.41 28.10
C LEU A 70 2.69 -13.58 29.02
N PHE A 71 1.42 -13.70 29.40
CA PHE A 71 0.97 -14.77 30.31
C PHE A 71 0.64 -16.09 29.62
N PHE A 72 0.06 -16.05 28.42
CA PHE A 72 -0.45 -17.25 27.75
C PHE A 72 0.52 -17.84 26.73
N LYS A 73 1.41 -17.05 26.13
CA LYS A 73 2.35 -17.56 25.13
C LYS A 73 3.60 -18.10 25.82
N LYS A 74 3.65 -19.42 25.98
CA LYS A 74 4.88 -20.12 26.38
C LYS A 74 5.82 -20.24 25.19
N GLU A 75 7.11 -20.05 25.46
CA GLU A 75 8.17 -20.34 24.51
C GLU A 75 8.27 -21.85 24.29
N ASN A 76 8.56 -22.26 23.06
CA ASN A 76 8.82 -23.67 22.78
C ASN A 76 10.28 -23.95 23.12
N GLU A 77 10.54 -25.04 23.83
CA GLU A 77 11.90 -25.53 24.05
C GLU A 77 12.54 -25.86 22.69
N VAL A 78 13.72 -25.30 22.44
CA VAL A 78 14.47 -25.51 21.21
C VAL A 78 15.22 -26.83 21.33
N ASN A 79 15.02 -27.75 20.37
CA ASN A 79 15.73 -29.04 20.33
C ASN A 79 17.25 -28.83 20.49
N GLU A 80 17.89 -29.62 21.35
CA GLU A 80 19.32 -29.51 21.70
C GLU A 80 20.26 -29.60 20.48
N ASP A 81 19.87 -30.29 19.40
CA ASP A 81 20.64 -30.38 18.15
C ASP A 81 20.78 -29.03 17.40
N LEU A 82 19.87 -28.08 17.65
CA LEU A 82 19.94 -26.73 17.09
C LEU A 82 20.77 -25.79 17.97
N ASN A 83 20.93 -26.08 19.27
CA ASN A 83 21.64 -25.23 20.23
C ASN A 83 23.12 -25.06 19.89
N GLU A 84 23.77 -26.04 19.27
CA GLU A 84 25.15 -25.85 18.83
C GLU A 84 25.26 -24.74 17.79
N ASN A 85 24.29 -24.57 16.89
CA ASN A 85 24.40 -23.64 15.76
C ASN A 85 23.76 -22.26 16.01
N ILE A 86 22.99 -22.11 17.08
CA ILE A 86 22.33 -20.84 17.40
C ILE A 86 23.30 -19.94 18.18
N PRO A 87 23.48 -18.67 17.79
CA PRO A 87 24.28 -17.72 18.55
C PRO A 87 23.74 -17.57 19.98
N SER A 88 24.61 -17.77 20.98
CA SER A 88 24.24 -17.72 22.40
C SER A 88 24.01 -16.30 22.92
N SER A 89 24.48 -15.29 22.18
CA SER A 89 24.33 -13.88 22.53
C SER A 89 23.44 -13.13 21.54
N ILE A 90 22.56 -12.28 22.06
CA ILE A 90 21.70 -11.35 21.28
C ILE A 90 22.54 -10.56 20.26
N GLY A 91 23.76 -10.15 20.64
CA GLY A 91 24.67 -9.43 19.75
C GLY A 91 25.17 -10.25 18.56
N GLU A 92 25.36 -11.56 18.74
CA GLU A 92 25.74 -12.46 17.66
C GLU A 92 24.56 -12.74 16.71
N THR A 93 23.34 -12.80 17.24
CA THR A 93 22.11 -12.87 16.43
C THR A 93 21.98 -11.65 15.52
N TYR A 94 22.21 -10.44 16.03
CA TYR A 94 22.19 -9.23 15.19
C TYR A 94 23.33 -9.21 14.16
N LYS A 95 24.54 -9.64 14.53
CA LYS A 95 25.66 -9.78 13.57
C LYS A 95 25.34 -10.78 12.46
N LEU A 96 24.69 -11.89 12.80
CA LEU A 96 24.27 -12.91 11.85
C LEU A 96 23.16 -12.37 10.94
N ALA A 97 22.14 -11.69 11.48
CA ALA A 97 21.10 -11.03 10.69
C ALA A 97 21.69 -10.00 9.70
N PHE A 98 22.69 -9.22 10.15
CA PHE A 98 23.38 -8.27 9.29
C PHE A 98 24.16 -8.97 8.16
N LYS A 99 24.85 -10.09 8.47
CA LYS A 99 25.49 -10.93 7.44
C LYS A 99 24.46 -11.53 6.46
N ILE A 100 23.26 -11.89 6.94
CA ILE A 100 22.16 -12.36 6.10
C ILE A 100 21.73 -11.26 5.14
N ALA A 101 21.50 -10.05 5.65
CA ALA A 101 21.08 -8.91 4.82
C ALA A 101 22.08 -8.60 3.68
N LEU A 102 23.38 -8.82 3.92
CA LEU A 102 24.45 -8.59 2.95
C LEU A 102 24.66 -9.73 1.94
N LEU A 103 23.94 -10.86 2.05
CA LEU A 103 24.04 -11.90 1.03
C LEU A 103 23.63 -11.33 -0.33
N PRO A 104 24.39 -11.64 -1.40
CA PRO A 104 24.12 -11.10 -2.73
C PRO A 104 22.71 -11.41 -3.19
N SER A 105 22.18 -12.60 -2.92
CA SER A 105 20.79 -13.00 -3.23
C SER A 105 19.74 -12.13 -2.53
N ILE A 106 20.00 -11.72 -1.29
CA ILE A 106 19.08 -10.91 -0.47
C ILE A 106 19.14 -9.45 -0.87
N MET A 107 20.34 -8.89 -1.08
CA MET A 107 20.53 -7.54 -1.63
C MET A 107 19.83 -7.40 -3.00
N LYS A 108 19.97 -8.42 -3.83
CA LYS A 108 19.32 -8.56 -5.13
C LYS A 108 17.79 -8.55 -5.03
N LEU A 109 17.22 -9.29 -4.07
CA LEU A 109 15.78 -9.29 -3.81
C LEU A 109 15.30 -7.95 -3.24
N MET A 110 16.05 -7.33 -2.34
CA MET A 110 15.75 -6.03 -1.76
C MET A 110 15.68 -4.94 -2.84
N PHE A 111 16.63 -4.94 -3.77
CA PHE A 111 16.61 -4.02 -4.92
C PHE A 111 15.37 -4.21 -5.80
N VAL A 112 14.97 -5.46 -6.07
CA VAL A 112 13.73 -5.76 -6.78
C VAL A 112 12.51 -5.19 -6.04
N LEU A 113 12.39 -5.48 -4.74
CA LEU A 113 11.24 -5.02 -3.94
C LEU A 113 11.17 -3.49 -3.84
N LEU A 114 12.32 -2.81 -3.81
CA LEU A 114 12.38 -1.34 -3.76
C LEU A 114 12.00 -0.70 -5.10
N THR A 115 12.55 -1.22 -6.21
CA THR A 115 12.28 -0.68 -7.55
C THR A 115 10.86 -0.98 -8.05
N LEU A 116 10.23 -2.02 -7.52
CA LEU A 116 8.85 -2.42 -7.83
C LEU A 116 7.82 -1.29 -7.67
N ARG A 117 7.98 -0.42 -6.67
CA ARG A 117 6.98 0.61 -6.35
C ARG A 117 7.01 1.82 -7.29
N ILE A 118 8.13 2.03 -7.98
CA ILE A 118 8.35 3.23 -8.82
C ILE A 118 7.33 3.30 -9.96
N ALA A 119 7.02 2.15 -10.58
CA ALA A 119 6.05 2.04 -11.67
C ALA A 119 4.61 2.42 -11.26
N PHE A 120 4.29 2.39 -9.97
CA PHE A 120 2.94 2.62 -9.44
C PHE A 120 2.77 3.96 -8.70
N SER A 121 3.79 4.81 -8.74
CA SER A 121 3.79 6.11 -8.04
C SER A 121 2.67 7.08 -8.50
N ILE A 122 2.14 6.89 -9.71
CA ILE A 122 1.07 7.73 -10.27
C ILE A 122 -0.32 7.48 -9.65
N GLU A 123 -0.53 6.31 -9.06
CA GLU A 123 -1.83 5.88 -8.51
C GLU A 123 -2.32 6.87 -7.44
N SER A 124 -1.44 7.28 -6.51
CA SER A 124 -1.76 8.23 -5.45
C SER A 124 -2.11 9.64 -5.96
N ARG A 125 -1.58 10.03 -7.13
CA ARG A 125 -1.84 11.37 -7.72
C ARG A 125 -3.14 11.43 -8.53
N SER A 126 -3.69 10.29 -8.90
CA SER A 126 -4.86 10.24 -9.79
C SER A 126 -6.13 10.77 -9.11
N ILE A 127 -6.27 10.54 -7.80
CA ILE A 127 -7.38 11.10 -6.99
C ILE A 127 -7.28 12.62 -6.89
N LEU A 128 -6.06 13.15 -6.69
CA LEU A 128 -5.82 14.60 -6.65
C LEU A 128 -6.21 15.25 -7.98
N LYS A 129 -5.90 14.61 -9.10
CA LYS A 129 -6.28 15.11 -10.43
C LYS A 129 -7.80 15.17 -10.63
N LEU A 130 -8.56 14.24 -10.06
CA LEU A 130 -10.02 14.31 -10.07
C LEU A 130 -10.56 15.48 -9.22
N ILE A 131 -9.91 15.77 -8.09
CA ILE A 131 -10.24 16.95 -7.28
C ILE A 131 -9.97 18.25 -8.05
N ASP A 132 -8.86 18.30 -8.79
CA ASP A 132 -8.53 19.44 -9.68
C ASP A 132 -9.57 19.61 -10.78
N ALA A 133 -10.08 18.49 -11.34
CA ALA A 133 -11.15 18.46 -12.35
C ALA A 133 -12.54 18.89 -11.82
N ASP A 134 -12.61 19.38 -10.58
CA ASP A 134 -13.80 19.89 -9.89
C ASP A 134 -14.74 18.81 -9.33
N VAL A 135 -14.23 17.59 -9.17
CA VAL A 135 -14.95 16.55 -8.41
C VAL A 135 -14.83 16.87 -6.93
N SER A 136 -15.95 16.98 -6.22
CA SER A 136 -15.95 17.22 -4.77
C SER A 136 -15.16 16.13 -4.04
N LYS A 137 -14.16 16.56 -3.24
CA LYS A 137 -13.32 15.68 -2.40
C LYS A 137 -14.16 14.73 -1.53
N GLU A 138 -15.28 15.22 -1.02
CA GLU A 138 -16.23 14.44 -0.21
C GLU A 138 -16.77 13.22 -0.95
N LYS A 139 -17.28 13.40 -2.18
CA LYS A 139 -17.84 12.28 -2.97
C LYS A 139 -16.79 11.25 -3.34
N LEU A 140 -15.53 11.67 -3.58
CA LEU A 140 -14.43 10.75 -3.82
C LEU A 140 -14.06 9.97 -2.56
N GLY A 141 -13.95 10.64 -1.40
CA GLY A 141 -13.72 9.96 -0.13
C GLY A 141 -14.85 9.00 0.26
N LEU A 142 -16.09 9.30 -0.14
CA LEU A 142 -17.23 8.39 0.04
C LEU A 142 -17.13 7.10 -0.81
N LEU A 143 -16.35 7.07 -1.90
CA LEU A 143 -16.12 5.85 -2.67
C LEU A 143 -15.23 4.85 -1.91
N ASP A 144 -14.30 5.36 -1.10
CA ASP A 144 -13.38 4.52 -0.32
C ASP A 144 -14.08 3.81 0.85
N VAL A 145 -15.19 4.36 1.34
CA VAL A 145 -15.96 3.80 2.47
C VAL A 145 -16.47 2.38 2.19
N PRO A 146 -17.26 2.12 1.12
CA PRO A 146 -17.68 0.76 0.78
C PRO A 146 -16.52 -0.11 0.27
N LEU A 147 -15.44 0.50 -0.21
CA LEU A 147 -14.28 -0.22 -0.73
C LEU A 147 -13.43 -0.84 0.40
N ALA A 148 -13.29 -0.17 1.53
CA ALA A 148 -12.52 -0.64 2.68
C ALA A 148 -12.95 -2.03 3.24
N PRO A 149 -14.24 -2.34 3.50
CA PRO A 149 -14.63 -3.68 3.93
C PRO A 149 -14.40 -4.73 2.84
N ILE A 150 -14.55 -4.36 1.55
CA ILE A 150 -14.19 -5.23 0.43
C ILE A 150 -12.69 -5.54 0.49
N GLN A 151 -11.84 -4.53 0.68
CA GLN A 151 -10.40 -4.68 0.83
C GLN A 151 -9.99 -5.55 2.03
N ALA A 152 -10.71 -5.45 3.15
CA ALA A 152 -10.46 -6.31 4.31
C ALA A 152 -10.77 -7.79 4.05
N LEU A 153 -11.78 -8.08 3.21
CA LEU A 153 -12.20 -9.44 2.84
C LEU A 153 -11.38 -10.05 1.71
N LEU A 154 -10.84 -9.23 0.81
CA LEU A 154 -10.08 -9.68 -0.37
C LEU A 154 -8.93 -10.65 -0.05
N PRO A 155 -8.09 -10.44 0.99
CA PRO A 155 -7.07 -11.39 1.39
C PRO A 155 -7.58 -12.80 1.69
N PHE A 156 -8.76 -12.93 2.29
CA PHE A 156 -9.37 -14.23 2.61
C PHE A 156 -9.89 -14.93 1.35
N LEU A 157 -10.51 -14.17 0.44
CA LEU A 157 -11.10 -14.72 -0.79
C LEU A 157 -10.02 -15.23 -1.76
N ILE A 158 -8.91 -14.50 -1.89
CA ILE A 158 -7.90 -14.78 -2.92
C ILE A 158 -6.81 -15.75 -2.40
N ARG A 159 -6.68 -15.91 -1.07
CA ARG A 159 -5.66 -16.78 -0.42
C ARG A 159 -5.59 -18.17 -1.03
N LYS A 160 -6.70 -18.92 -1.06
CA LYS A 160 -6.73 -20.32 -1.53
C LYS A 160 -6.25 -20.45 -2.97
N LYS A 161 -6.56 -19.46 -3.81
CA LYS A 161 -6.18 -19.44 -5.22
C LYS A 161 -4.69 -19.15 -5.41
N ILE A 162 -4.10 -18.29 -4.57
CA ILE A 162 -2.69 -17.94 -4.63
C ILE A 162 -1.80 -19.08 -4.14
N THR A 163 -2.13 -19.71 -3.00
CA THR A 163 -1.30 -20.77 -2.38
C THR A 163 -1.11 -21.99 -3.29
N ASN A 164 -2.08 -22.26 -4.16
CA ASN A 164 -2.05 -23.42 -5.07
C ASN A 164 -1.39 -23.13 -6.44
N SER A 165 -0.98 -21.89 -6.71
CA SER A 165 -0.44 -21.47 -8.01
C SER A 165 1.04 -21.08 -7.91
N ASN A 166 1.76 -21.09 -9.05
CA ASN A 166 3.11 -20.54 -9.11
C ASN A 166 3.09 -19.04 -8.73
N PRO A 167 3.65 -18.65 -7.57
CA PRO A 167 3.49 -17.30 -7.03
C PRO A 167 4.12 -16.23 -7.93
N PHE A 168 5.23 -16.56 -8.60
CA PHE A 168 5.95 -15.64 -9.49
C PHE A 168 5.24 -15.41 -10.82
N GLU A 169 4.69 -16.46 -11.41
CA GLU A 169 3.91 -16.34 -12.65
C GLU A 169 2.62 -15.55 -12.40
N HIS A 170 1.96 -15.83 -11.27
CA HIS A 170 0.82 -15.05 -10.80
C HIS A 170 1.20 -13.58 -10.59
N PHE A 171 2.33 -13.32 -9.95
CA PHE A 171 2.84 -11.97 -9.73
C PHE A 171 3.08 -11.21 -11.04
N ALA A 172 3.77 -11.82 -12.01
CA ALA A 172 4.07 -11.17 -13.29
C ALA A 172 2.79 -10.85 -14.09
N LYS A 173 1.81 -11.76 -14.11
CA LYS A 173 0.53 -11.54 -14.81
C LYS A 173 -0.28 -10.43 -14.14
N THR A 174 -0.36 -10.42 -12.82
CA THR A 174 -1.08 -9.41 -12.04
C THR A 174 -0.39 -8.04 -12.14
N TYR A 175 0.94 -7.99 -12.16
CA TYR A 175 1.71 -6.77 -12.37
C TYR A 175 1.41 -6.12 -13.73
N CYS A 176 1.40 -6.91 -14.81
CA CYS A 176 1.04 -6.42 -16.15
C CYS A 176 -0.38 -5.86 -16.18
N LEU A 177 -1.33 -6.60 -15.59
CA LEU A 177 -2.72 -6.16 -15.49
C LEU A 177 -2.86 -4.86 -14.67
N ARG A 178 -2.06 -4.68 -13.61
CA ARG A 178 -2.01 -3.43 -12.84
C ARG A 178 -1.55 -2.23 -13.66
N LEU A 179 -0.50 -2.40 -14.47
CA LEU A 179 -0.03 -1.34 -15.37
C LEU A 179 -1.11 -0.90 -16.37
N ILE A 180 -1.84 -1.87 -16.93
CA ILE A 180 -2.95 -1.58 -17.85
C ILE A 180 -4.06 -0.81 -17.12
N LEU A 181 -4.45 -1.24 -15.92
CA LEU A 181 -5.49 -0.56 -15.14
C LEU A 181 -5.11 0.87 -14.74
N ILE A 182 -3.81 1.17 -14.60
CA ILE A 182 -3.34 2.54 -14.35
C ILE A 182 -3.54 3.42 -15.58
N ILE A 183 -3.21 2.93 -16.79
CA ILE A 183 -3.51 3.66 -18.03
C ILE A 183 -5.01 3.86 -18.19
N VAL A 184 -5.81 2.82 -17.93
CA VAL A 184 -7.27 2.91 -18.02
C VAL A 184 -7.81 3.97 -17.06
N PHE A 185 -7.31 4.02 -15.83
CA PHE A 185 -7.70 5.04 -14.86
C PHE A 185 -7.24 6.44 -15.28
N CYS A 186 -6.02 6.58 -15.80
CA CYS A 186 -5.52 7.83 -16.34
C CYS A 186 -6.37 8.33 -17.52
N ALA A 187 -6.81 7.43 -18.41
CA ALA A 187 -7.72 7.76 -19.51
C ALA A 187 -9.11 8.17 -18.97
N TRP A 188 -9.59 7.52 -17.92
CA TRP A 188 -10.83 7.91 -17.25
C TRP A 188 -10.75 9.31 -16.63
N VAL A 189 -9.63 9.64 -15.98
CA VAL A 189 -9.35 10.98 -15.43
C VAL A 189 -9.30 12.02 -16.55
N TYR A 190 -8.70 11.69 -17.70
CA TYR A 190 -8.68 12.57 -18.88
C TYR A 190 -10.08 12.84 -19.45
N LEU A 191 -10.97 11.84 -19.42
CA LEU A 191 -12.36 11.97 -19.89
C LEU A 191 -13.26 12.71 -18.91
N ALA A 192 -12.90 12.79 -17.63
CA ALA A 192 -13.70 13.43 -16.59
C ALA A 192 -14.24 14.83 -16.95
N PRO A 193 -13.45 15.81 -17.46
CA PRO A 193 -13.97 17.13 -17.79
C PRO A 193 -15.04 17.12 -18.89
N PHE A 194 -15.02 16.14 -19.81
CA PHE A 194 -16.00 16.02 -20.90
C PHE A 194 -17.32 15.38 -20.46
N LEU A 195 -17.33 14.73 -19.31
CA LEU A 195 -18.50 14.03 -18.77
C LEU A 195 -19.31 14.90 -17.78
N LYS A 196 -19.04 16.21 -17.75
CA LYS A 196 -19.82 17.17 -16.96
C LYS A 196 -21.15 17.44 -17.65
N ASP A 197 -22.26 17.26 -16.93
CA ASP A 197 -23.59 17.61 -17.43
C ASP A 197 -23.75 19.14 -17.57
N GLU A 198 -24.80 19.60 -18.25
CA GLU A 198 -25.13 21.02 -18.44
C GLU A 198 -25.17 21.84 -17.13
N ASN A 199 -25.43 21.19 -16.00
CA ASN A 199 -25.45 21.80 -14.66
C ASN A 199 -24.07 21.84 -13.97
N GLN A 200 -22.97 21.55 -14.68
CA GLN A 200 -21.61 21.35 -14.14
C GLN A 200 -21.51 20.31 -13.03
N LYS A 201 -22.47 19.37 -12.96
CA LYS A 201 -22.48 18.27 -12.00
C LYS A 201 -22.08 16.97 -12.70
N PHE A 202 -21.33 16.13 -12.00
CA PHE A 202 -20.98 14.80 -12.49
C PHE A 202 -22.16 13.84 -12.30
N PRO A 203 -22.53 13.07 -13.34
CA PRO A 203 -23.60 12.08 -13.26
C PRO A 203 -23.21 10.92 -12.32
N LEU A 204 -24.21 10.21 -11.79
CA LEU A 204 -23.96 9.07 -10.89
C LEU A 204 -23.17 7.94 -11.59
N SER A 205 -23.36 7.76 -12.89
CA SER A 205 -22.61 6.82 -13.72
C SER A 205 -21.10 7.05 -13.66
N PHE A 206 -20.67 8.32 -13.59
CA PHE A 206 -19.26 8.67 -13.48
C PHE A 206 -18.65 8.11 -12.18
N PHE A 207 -19.33 8.31 -11.05
CA PHE A 207 -18.89 7.81 -9.75
C PHE A 207 -18.93 6.28 -9.67
N LEU A 208 -19.92 5.64 -10.29
CA LEU A 208 -20.03 4.18 -10.33
C LEU A 208 -18.87 3.56 -11.10
N ILE A 209 -18.52 4.10 -12.28
CA ILE A 209 -17.37 3.63 -13.05
C ILE A 209 -16.06 3.89 -12.28
N CYS A 210 -15.92 5.07 -11.67
CA CYS A 210 -14.75 5.40 -10.84
C CYS A 210 -14.58 4.39 -9.69
N PHE A 211 -15.66 4.08 -8.98
CA PHE A 211 -15.70 3.05 -7.93
C PHE A 211 -15.30 1.67 -8.45
N LEU A 212 -15.85 1.23 -9.59
CA LEU A 212 -15.52 -0.07 -10.18
C LEU A 212 -14.04 -0.14 -10.57
N LEU A 213 -13.48 0.91 -11.16
CA LEU A 213 -12.07 0.96 -11.52
C LEU A 213 -11.16 0.92 -10.27
N GLN A 214 -11.51 1.66 -9.20
CA GLN A 214 -10.77 1.62 -7.93
C GLN A 214 -10.91 0.27 -7.22
N ALA A 215 -12.08 -0.36 -7.29
CA ALA A 215 -12.30 -1.70 -6.78
C ALA A 215 -11.44 -2.73 -7.51
N LEU A 216 -11.40 -2.66 -8.84
CA LEU A 216 -10.53 -3.51 -9.66
C LEU A 216 -9.05 -3.29 -9.34
N GLN A 217 -8.60 -2.03 -9.23
CA GLN A 217 -7.23 -1.71 -8.82
C GLN A 217 -6.90 -2.30 -7.44
N SER A 218 -7.82 -2.21 -6.49
CA SER A 218 -7.66 -2.79 -5.15
C SER A 218 -7.51 -4.32 -5.20
N VAL A 219 -8.36 -5.03 -5.95
CA VAL A 219 -8.26 -6.49 -6.11
C VAL A 219 -6.88 -6.88 -6.66
N VAL A 220 -6.38 -6.12 -7.62
CA VAL A 220 -5.11 -6.37 -8.30
C VAL A 220 -3.92 -6.05 -7.39
N LEU A 221 -4.00 -4.98 -6.60
CA LEU A 221 -3.04 -4.65 -5.56
C LEU A 221 -2.89 -5.80 -4.56
N TYR A 222 -3.99 -6.28 -3.97
CA TYR A 222 -3.94 -7.36 -2.99
C TYR A 222 -3.45 -8.67 -3.60
N SER A 223 -3.92 -9.04 -4.80
CA SER A 223 -3.44 -10.25 -5.49
C SER A 223 -1.96 -10.18 -5.88
N MET A 224 -1.38 -8.99 -6.02
CA MET A 224 0.04 -8.80 -6.29
C MET A 224 0.90 -8.88 -5.02
N HIS A 225 0.48 -8.28 -3.91
CA HIS A 225 1.27 -8.24 -2.67
C HIS A 225 1.21 -9.52 -1.85
N LEU A 226 0.08 -10.22 -1.89
CA LEU A 226 -0.12 -11.45 -1.11
C LEU A 226 0.86 -12.58 -1.48
N PRO A 227 1.14 -12.89 -2.76
CA PRO A 227 2.14 -13.88 -3.13
C PRO A 227 3.52 -13.58 -2.55
N ILE A 228 3.97 -12.31 -2.53
CA ILE A 228 5.24 -11.92 -1.92
C ILE A 228 5.22 -12.24 -0.41
N LYS A 229 4.12 -11.93 0.27
CA LYS A 229 3.96 -12.21 1.71
C LYS A 229 3.82 -13.71 2.02
N TYR A 230 3.27 -14.50 1.10
CA TYR A 230 3.10 -15.96 1.23
C TYR A 230 4.33 -16.75 0.78
N CYS A 231 5.21 -16.16 -0.04
CA CYS A 231 6.47 -16.76 -0.48
C CYS A 231 7.48 -16.72 0.67
N LYS A 232 7.17 -17.46 1.75
CA LYS A 232 8.08 -17.70 2.86
C LYS A 232 9.05 -18.80 2.42
N TYR A 233 10.23 -18.40 1.93
CA TYR A 233 11.38 -19.30 1.92
C TYR A 233 11.61 -19.77 3.36
N GLU A 234 11.76 -21.08 3.53
CA GLU A 234 12.03 -21.74 4.80
C GLU A 234 13.12 -20.98 5.58
N ASN A 235 12.71 -20.26 6.64
CA ASN A 235 13.50 -19.61 7.69
C ASN A 235 13.92 -18.12 7.59
N ILE A 236 13.23 -17.25 6.83
CA ILE A 236 13.36 -15.79 7.04
C ILE A 236 11.97 -15.11 7.03
N SER A 237 11.54 -14.54 8.16
CA SER A 237 10.37 -13.65 8.20
C SER A 237 10.81 -12.21 7.94
N PHE A 238 10.60 -11.71 6.73
CA PHE A 238 10.58 -10.27 6.51
C PHE A 238 9.16 -9.76 6.81
N GLY A 239 8.97 -9.22 8.03
CA GLY A 239 7.83 -8.37 8.33
C GLY A 239 8.02 -7.05 7.60
N THR A 240 7.41 -6.91 6.43
CA THR A 240 7.34 -5.60 5.76
C THR A 240 6.18 -4.84 6.37
N ASN A 241 6.43 -4.17 7.50
CA ASN A 241 5.53 -3.12 7.95
C ASN A 241 5.55 -2.02 6.89
N ASP A 242 4.36 -1.64 6.42
CA ASP A 242 4.12 -0.48 5.58
C ASP A 242 4.55 0.79 6.32
N SER A 243 5.83 1.14 6.20
CA SER A 243 6.35 2.44 6.63
C SER A 243 7.59 2.77 5.82
N LEU A 244 7.37 3.32 4.62
CA LEU A 244 8.41 4.09 3.94
C LEU A 244 7.78 5.26 3.16
N SER A 245 7.02 6.07 3.90
CA SER A 245 6.67 7.44 3.54
C SER A 245 7.83 8.42 3.84
N ALA A 246 9.07 8.06 3.49
CA ALA A 246 10.26 8.78 3.92
C ALA A 246 11.18 9.30 2.79
N PHE A 247 10.77 9.21 1.52
CA PHE A 247 11.54 9.77 0.40
C PHE A 247 10.77 10.83 -0.40
N GLU A 248 10.22 11.82 0.30
CA GLU A 248 9.60 13.00 -0.32
C GLU A 248 10.20 14.33 0.14
N LYS A 249 11.49 14.35 0.48
CA LYS A 249 12.21 15.60 0.80
C LYS A 249 13.61 15.66 0.16
N ILE A 250 13.67 15.68 -1.17
CA ILE A 250 14.79 16.32 -1.87
C ILE A 250 14.20 17.03 -3.08
N TYR A 251 13.92 18.33 -2.92
CA TYR A 251 14.17 19.43 -3.84
C TYR A 251 13.42 20.67 -3.32
N TYR A 252 14.02 21.37 -2.36
CA TYR A 252 13.68 22.77 -2.09
C TYR A 252 14.76 23.65 -2.69
N LEU A 253 14.50 24.19 -3.87
CA LEU A 253 15.01 25.50 -4.27
C LEU A 253 13.82 26.29 -4.83
N LYS A 254 13.26 27.10 -3.93
CA LYS A 254 12.22 28.09 -4.19
C LYS A 254 12.77 29.18 -5.11
N SER A 255 12.23 29.34 -6.31
CA SER A 255 11.91 30.65 -6.88
C SER A 255 11.06 30.55 -8.15
N LYS A 256 9.89 31.21 -8.11
CA LYS A 256 9.09 31.83 -9.19
C LYS A 256 7.63 31.37 -9.19
N ASN A 257 6.76 32.33 -9.52
CA ASN A 257 5.30 32.25 -9.57
C ASN A 257 4.80 30.94 -10.20
N GLU A 258 4.40 29.99 -9.35
CA GLU A 258 3.76 28.75 -9.79
C GLU A 258 2.27 28.82 -9.44
N CYS A 259 1.40 28.76 -10.44
CA CYS A 259 -0.04 28.60 -10.28
C CYS A 259 -0.36 27.13 -9.91
N SER A 260 0.18 26.64 -8.80
CA SER A 260 0.11 25.22 -8.42
C SER A 260 -1.13 24.84 -7.59
N SER A 261 -1.81 25.83 -7.00
CA SER A 261 -3.00 25.62 -6.18
C SER A 261 -4.20 26.42 -6.68
N LYS A 262 -5.43 25.90 -6.51
CA LYS A 262 -6.67 26.62 -6.87
C LYS A 262 -6.74 28.02 -6.24
N SER A 263 -6.26 28.18 -5.01
CA SER A 263 -6.16 29.46 -4.29
C SER A 263 -5.22 30.44 -4.99
N SER A 264 -4.07 29.95 -5.48
CA SER A 264 -3.07 30.75 -6.19
C SER A 264 -3.53 31.14 -7.60
N ILE A 265 -4.36 30.30 -8.23
CA ILE A 265 -4.98 30.59 -9.53
C ILE A 265 -6.04 31.69 -9.39
N THR A 266 -6.88 31.63 -8.36
CA THR A 266 -7.87 32.68 -8.09
C THR A 266 -7.21 34.02 -7.78
N GLU A 267 -6.17 34.04 -6.93
CA GLU A 267 -5.41 35.28 -6.62
C GLU A 267 -4.68 35.85 -7.86
N CYS A 268 -4.14 34.98 -8.72
CA CYS A 268 -3.45 35.41 -9.96
C CYS A 268 -4.43 35.99 -10.99
N ASN A 269 -5.61 35.37 -11.15
CA ASN A 269 -6.66 35.85 -12.05
C ASN A 269 -7.28 37.16 -11.53
N GLU A 270 -7.44 37.30 -10.22
CA GLU A 270 -7.87 38.55 -9.56
C GLU A 270 -6.83 39.68 -9.74
N SER A 271 -5.56 39.32 -9.88
CA SER A 271 -4.46 40.24 -10.17
C SER A 271 -4.27 40.54 -11.68
N GLY A 272 -5.15 40.02 -12.54
CA GLY A 272 -5.10 40.22 -14.01
C GLY A 272 -4.05 39.37 -14.75
N GLY A 273 -3.48 38.36 -14.10
CA GLY A 273 -2.58 37.38 -14.74
C GLY A 273 -3.36 36.27 -15.45
N ILE A 274 -2.74 35.64 -16.45
CA ILE A 274 -3.30 34.49 -17.19
C ILE A 274 -2.40 33.28 -16.90
N CYS A 275 -2.89 32.31 -16.13
CA CYS A 275 -2.19 31.04 -15.91
C CYS A 275 -2.52 30.05 -17.05
N GLU A 276 -1.70 29.98 -18.09
CA GLU A 276 -1.83 28.96 -19.15
C GLU A 276 -1.02 27.69 -18.79
N THR A 277 -1.71 26.58 -18.57
CA THR A 277 -1.08 25.26 -18.40
C THR A 277 -0.89 24.60 -19.75
N TYR A 278 0.31 24.70 -20.34
CA TYR A 278 0.58 24.14 -21.66
C TYR A 278 0.76 22.61 -21.68
N LEU A 279 1.11 21.99 -20.55
CA LEU A 279 1.34 20.54 -20.47
C LEU A 279 1.18 20.04 -19.04
N ASP A 280 0.28 19.08 -18.83
CA ASP A 280 0.03 18.51 -17.51
C ASP A 280 0.99 17.34 -17.24
N ALA A 281 1.90 17.56 -16.29
CA ALA A 281 2.93 16.62 -15.89
C ALA A 281 2.36 15.27 -15.44
N TYR A 282 1.10 15.21 -15.01
CA TYR A 282 0.43 13.96 -14.65
C TYR A 282 0.42 12.97 -15.82
N TYR A 283 -0.04 13.37 -17.01
CA TYR A 283 -0.15 12.46 -18.15
C TYR A 283 1.22 12.03 -18.71
N PHE A 284 2.18 12.96 -18.72
CA PHE A 284 3.55 12.66 -19.14
C PHE A 284 4.23 11.68 -18.17
N GLN A 285 4.06 11.90 -16.86
CA GLN A 285 4.56 11.00 -15.83
C GLN A 285 3.93 9.62 -15.93
N THR A 286 2.62 9.52 -16.26
CA THR A 286 1.96 8.22 -16.49
C THR A 286 2.65 7.42 -17.59
N ILE A 287 2.99 8.06 -18.72
CA ILE A 287 3.67 7.40 -19.84
C ILE A 287 5.07 6.92 -19.41
N ILE A 288 5.83 7.76 -18.71
CA ILE A 288 7.16 7.38 -18.19
C ILE A 288 7.07 6.19 -17.23
N CYS A 289 6.16 6.26 -16.25
CA CYS A 289 5.97 5.19 -15.27
C CYS A 289 5.52 3.87 -15.93
N PHE A 290 4.68 3.94 -16.97
CA PHE A 290 4.27 2.77 -17.73
C PHE A 290 5.43 2.15 -18.51
N MET A 291 6.21 2.95 -19.23
CA MET A 291 7.36 2.47 -19.99
C MET A 291 8.42 1.87 -19.06
N PHE A 292 8.70 2.54 -17.95
CA PHE A 292 9.56 2.00 -16.90
C PHE A 292 9.01 0.67 -16.36
N GLY A 293 7.70 0.60 -16.09
CA GLY A 293 7.04 -0.59 -15.60
C GLY A 293 7.15 -1.79 -16.56
N LEU A 294 7.01 -1.57 -17.88
CA LEU A 294 7.18 -2.62 -18.90
C LEU A 294 8.62 -3.13 -18.96
N ILE A 295 9.59 -2.22 -19.00
CA ILE A 295 11.01 -2.58 -19.01
C ILE A 295 11.36 -3.35 -17.73
N TRP A 296 10.86 -2.87 -16.59
CA TRP A 296 11.06 -3.51 -15.29
C TRP A 296 10.43 -4.91 -15.24
N LEU A 297 9.26 -5.13 -15.84
CA LEU A 297 8.62 -6.45 -15.91
C LEU A 297 9.46 -7.45 -16.73
N ILE A 298 10.01 -7.03 -17.86
CA ILE A 298 10.88 -7.88 -18.69
C ILE A 298 12.14 -8.26 -17.92
N TRP A 299 12.77 -7.26 -17.28
CA TRP A 299 13.94 -7.47 -16.45
C TRP A 299 13.64 -8.40 -15.25
N LEU A 300 12.53 -8.17 -14.56
CA LEU A 300 12.08 -8.98 -13.44
C LEU A 300 11.86 -10.44 -13.85
N LYS A 301 11.19 -10.69 -14.98
CA LYS A 301 10.88 -12.06 -15.41
C LYS A 301 12.14 -12.88 -15.60
N LYS A 302 13.17 -12.29 -16.24
CA LYS A 302 14.49 -12.93 -16.40
C LYS A 302 15.14 -13.19 -15.04
N TYR A 303 15.07 -12.20 -14.16
CA TYR A 303 15.75 -12.23 -12.87
C TYR A 303 15.11 -13.17 -11.83
N LEU A 304 13.78 -13.26 -11.80
CA LEU A 304 13.07 -14.17 -10.90
C LEU A 304 13.29 -15.63 -11.28
N TYR A 305 13.43 -15.91 -12.57
CA TYR A 305 13.80 -17.24 -13.05
C TYR A 305 15.19 -17.64 -12.50
N ASP A 306 16.17 -16.74 -12.62
CA ASP A 306 17.52 -16.94 -12.06
C ASP A 306 17.48 -17.12 -10.53
N LEU A 307 16.63 -16.38 -9.81
CA LEU A 307 16.49 -16.50 -8.35
C LEU A 307 15.79 -17.80 -7.90
N GLN A 308 14.86 -18.31 -8.70
CA GLN A 308 14.11 -19.52 -8.38
C GLN A 308 14.95 -20.78 -8.61
N GLU A 309 15.91 -20.75 -9.53
CA GLU A 309 16.86 -21.86 -9.77
C GLU A 309 18.00 -21.94 -8.74
N LEU A 310 18.17 -20.92 -7.89
CA LEU A 310 19.21 -20.93 -6.86
C LEU A 310 18.95 -22.02 -5.79
N PRO A 311 19.95 -22.86 -5.46
CA PRO A 311 19.81 -23.87 -4.42
C PRO A 311 19.59 -23.21 -3.05
N ALA A 312 18.91 -23.90 -2.13
CA ALA A 312 18.62 -23.40 -0.78
C ALA A 312 19.86 -22.95 0.01
N SER A 313 21.05 -23.45 -0.35
CA SER A 313 22.34 -23.02 0.22
C SER A 313 22.73 -21.58 -0.15
N ALA A 314 22.24 -21.03 -1.25
CA ALA A 314 22.49 -19.64 -1.67
C ALA A 314 21.70 -18.60 -0.84
N TRP A 315 20.73 -19.08 -0.05
CA TRP A 315 19.86 -18.28 0.81
C TRP A 315 20.20 -18.44 2.30
N LYS A 316 21.12 -19.36 2.62
CA LYS A 316 21.48 -19.73 4.00
C LYS A 316 22.97 -19.46 4.22
N ILE A 317 23.29 -18.95 5.40
CA ILE A 317 24.69 -18.85 5.83
C ILE A 317 25.10 -20.21 6.39
N ASN A 318 26.24 -20.72 5.93
CA ASN A 318 26.85 -21.91 6.54
C ASN A 318 27.54 -21.52 7.85
N LEU A 319 26.91 -21.85 8.97
CA LEU A 319 27.35 -21.51 10.33
C LEU A 319 28.66 -22.22 10.71
N ASN A 320 28.91 -23.42 10.18
CA ASN A 320 30.14 -24.18 10.41
C ASN A 320 31.36 -23.45 9.82
N LYS A 321 31.18 -22.71 8.72
CA LYS A 321 32.23 -21.92 8.06
C LYS A 321 32.56 -20.61 8.79
N ILE A 322 31.67 -20.16 9.68
CA ILE A 322 31.88 -18.97 10.51
C ILE A 322 32.62 -19.34 11.79
N LYS A 323 32.36 -20.51 12.36
CA LYS A 323 33.06 -21.00 13.57
C LYS A 323 34.51 -21.43 13.33
N SER A 324 34.88 -21.75 12.10
CA SER A 324 36.25 -22.19 11.74
C SER A 324 37.22 -21.04 11.45
N LYS A 325 36.82 -19.78 11.68
CA LYS A 325 37.59 -18.57 11.34
C LYS A 325 37.68 -17.66 12.56
#